data_AF-A0AAN8QXF4-F1
#
_entry.id   AF-A0AAN8QXF4-F1
#
_cell.length_a   1.000
_cell.length_b   1.000
_cell.length_c   1.000
_cell.angle_alpha   90.00
_cell.angle_beta   90.00
_cell.angle_gamma   90.00
#
_symmetry.space_group_name_H-M   'P 1'
#
loop_
_entity.id
_entity.type
_entity.pdbx_description
1 polymer ?
#
loop_
_entity_poly.entity_id
_entity_poly.type
_entity_poly.pdbx_seq_one_letter_code
_entity_poly.pdbx_strand_id
1 'polypeptide(L)'
;MSWLSRLTPRGPGSRSSRNVAPSSPCTADPETCLMVFENHWRQVSWVLEQRDSSSSSDDLTAVRNHTDQMLCLLAEERPGECEGPGNVPPVGPILDLVVSENVLERVVQWHLRRGLDPDSQGALLKLFEMLIGQSQQPLLQHKAVLQPLLGLLGACAEPQLGCPPSLENSLVLLLNQICVSMARAPAVLELLFRTVPAQQGPTNLLIFSLLVPFIHRDGAIGQQARDALLLVMATSASNQNVACYIAENSYFCPVLATGLSALYSSLPRKIEVRGDDWHALRREDWMGVSSLVLFMNSLEFCNAVIQVSHPLVRSQLVDYVHNGFLVPVMGPALHKSSVDEMIASTAYLDLFLRSITETALLKTFLRFILMHRHDNDTILDTLLTRISSNSRLCMVSL
;
A
#
# COMPACT_ATOMS: atom_id res chain seq x y z
N MET A 1 6.07 3.41 -17.68
CA MET A 1 5.41 2.10 -17.50
C MET A 1 4.09 2.40 -16.79
N SER A 2 2.98 2.31 -17.51
CA SER A 2 1.67 2.75 -17.03
C SER A 2 1.17 1.81 -15.92
N TRP A 3 0.92 2.34 -14.73
CA TRP A 3 0.33 1.63 -13.59
C TRP A 3 -0.96 0.88 -13.96
N LEU A 4 -1.67 1.37 -14.99
CA LEU A 4 -2.95 0.84 -15.48
C LEU A 4 -2.84 -0.55 -16.10
N SER A 5 -1.66 -0.96 -16.60
CA SER A 5 -1.51 -2.30 -17.18
C SER A 5 -1.52 -3.42 -16.14
N ARG A 6 -1.48 -3.10 -14.84
CA ARG A 6 -1.53 -4.07 -13.74
C ARG A 6 -2.93 -4.21 -13.12
N LEU A 7 -3.86 -3.31 -13.46
CA LEU A 7 -5.22 -3.29 -12.91
C LEU A 7 -6.24 -4.02 -13.81
N THR A 8 -5.82 -4.50 -14.98
CA THR A 8 -6.68 -5.26 -15.90
C THR A 8 -6.24 -6.73 -15.95
N PRO A 9 -7.06 -7.69 -15.49
CA PRO A 9 -6.78 -9.09 -15.70
C PRO A 9 -6.94 -9.39 -17.19
N ARG A 10 -5.82 -9.63 -17.90
CA ARG A 10 -5.85 -10.13 -19.28
C ARG A 10 -6.48 -11.52 -19.26
N GLY A 11 -7.63 -11.67 -19.92
CA GLY A 11 -8.28 -12.95 -20.15
C GLY A 11 -7.36 -13.93 -20.90
N PRO A 12 -7.53 -15.25 -20.74
CA PRO A 12 -6.64 -16.23 -21.31
C PRO A 12 -6.82 -16.29 -22.84
N GLY A 13 -5.84 -15.75 -23.56
CA GLY A 13 -5.71 -15.90 -25.01
C GLY A 13 -5.26 -17.31 -25.36
N SER A 14 -6.13 -18.05 -26.05
CA SER A 14 -5.88 -19.37 -26.63
C SER A 14 -4.65 -19.38 -27.55
N ARG A 15 -3.61 -20.12 -27.15
CA ARG A 15 -2.65 -20.72 -28.07
C ARG A 15 -2.42 -22.19 -27.69
N SER A 16 -2.97 -23.05 -28.53
CA SER A 16 -2.80 -24.50 -28.54
C SER A 16 -1.35 -24.89 -28.79
N SER A 17 -0.71 -25.56 -27.82
CA SER A 17 0.45 -26.41 -28.05
C SER A 17 0.17 -27.80 -27.46
N ARG A 18 0.41 -28.82 -28.27
CA ARG A 18 0.08 -30.22 -28.05
C ARG A 18 0.96 -30.85 -26.95
N ASN A 19 0.28 -31.48 -26.00
CA ASN A 19 0.60 -32.74 -25.31
C ASN A 19 2.04 -32.98 -24.82
N VAL A 20 2.27 -32.61 -23.56
CA VAL A 20 2.86 -33.51 -22.56
C VAL A 20 1.93 -33.46 -21.37
N ALA A 21 1.29 -34.57 -21.01
CA ALA A 21 0.42 -34.64 -19.84
C ALA A 21 1.25 -34.30 -18.59
N PRO A 22 0.90 -33.27 -17.80
CA PRO A 22 1.52 -33.10 -16.51
C PRO A 22 1.00 -34.24 -15.62
N SER A 23 1.94 -35.02 -15.09
CA SER A 23 1.70 -35.94 -13.98
C SER A 23 0.88 -35.24 -12.91
N SER A 24 -0.27 -35.82 -12.56
CA SER A 24 -1.10 -35.39 -11.43
C SER A 24 -0.21 -35.15 -10.22
N PRO A 25 -0.25 -33.97 -9.56
CA PRO A 25 0.44 -33.83 -8.29
C PRO A 25 -0.22 -34.82 -7.33
N CYS A 26 0.58 -35.68 -6.69
CA CYS A 26 0.14 -36.48 -5.55
C CYS A 26 -0.44 -35.53 -4.50
N THR A 27 -1.74 -35.26 -4.55
CA THR A 27 -2.44 -34.63 -3.43
C THR A 27 -2.48 -35.69 -2.34
N ALA A 28 -1.74 -35.47 -1.27
CA ALA A 28 -1.84 -36.27 -0.07
C ALA A 28 -3.33 -36.35 0.34
N ASP A 29 -3.72 -37.51 0.86
CA ASP A 29 -5.08 -37.76 1.30
C ASP A 29 -5.50 -36.74 2.38
N PRO A 30 -6.65 -36.05 2.23
CA PRO A 30 -7.07 -34.99 3.16
C PRO A 30 -7.17 -35.43 4.62
N GLU A 31 -7.60 -36.67 4.89
CA GLU A 31 -7.68 -37.21 6.24
C GLU A 31 -6.28 -37.41 6.84
N THR A 32 -5.32 -37.87 6.02
CA THR A 32 -3.91 -37.97 6.42
C THR A 32 -3.33 -36.60 6.76
N CYS A 33 -3.58 -35.58 5.94
CA CYS A 33 -3.16 -34.21 6.21
C CYS A 33 -3.75 -33.68 7.52
N LEU A 34 -5.05 -33.91 7.76
CA LEU A 34 -5.71 -33.54 9.02
C LEU A 34 -5.07 -34.22 10.23
N MET A 35 -4.80 -35.53 10.16
CA MET A 35 -4.18 -36.28 11.26
C MET A 35 -2.77 -35.75 11.59
N VAL A 36 -1.97 -35.41 10.56
CA VAL A 36 -0.65 -34.80 10.76
C VAL A 36 -0.79 -33.41 11.40
N PHE A 37 -1.76 -32.61 10.92
CA PHE A 37 -2.07 -31.30 11.51
C PHE A 37 -2.44 -31.42 13.00
N GLU A 38 -3.35 -32.34 13.35
CA GLU A 38 -3.77 -32.57 14.74
C GLU A 38 -2.61 -33.00 15.63
N ASN A 39 -1.70 -33.83 15.11
CA ASN A 39 -0.53 -34.25 15.86
C ASN A 39 0.39 -33.08 16.20
N HIS A 40 0.67 -32.21 15.22
CA HIS A 40 1.42 -30.98 15.47
C HIS A 40 0.66 -30.03 16.40
N TRP A 41 -0.66 -29.89 16.21
CA TRP A 41 -1.48 -29.04 17.05
C TRP A 41 -1.45 -29.49 18.51
N ARG A 42 -1.53 -30.79 18.79
CA ARG A 42 -1.41 -31.33 20.16
C ARG A 42 -0.08 -30.95 20.83
N GLN A 43 1.02 -30.97 20.08
CA GLN A 43 2.32 -30.56 20.63
C GLN A 43 2.34 -29.05 20.91
N VAL A 44 1.85 -28.23 19.99
CA VAL A 44 1.79 -26.78 20.16
C VAL A 44 0.84 -26.39 21.29
N SER A 45 -0.38 -26.93 21.32
CA SER A 45 -1.40 -26.62 22.32
C SER A 45 -0.92 -26.95 23.73
N TRP A 46 -0.20 -28.07 23.90
CA TRP A 46 0.41 -28.45 25.17
C TRP A 46 1.43 -27.42 25.68
N VAL A 47 2.25 -26.85 24.80
CA VAL A 47 3.18 -25.77 25.15
C VAL A 47 2.43 -24.45 25.42
N LEU A 48 1.41 -24.13 24.61
CA LEU A 48 0.62 -22.90 24.74
C LEU A 48 -0.17 -22.83 26.07
N GLU A 49 -0.56 -23.97 26.63
CA GLU A 49 -1.34 -24.08 27.87
C GLU A 49 -0.49 -23.98 29.14
N GLN A 50 0.82 -24.17 29.03
CA GLN A 50 1.74 -24.00 30.15
C GLN A 50 1.78 -22.52 30.56
N ARG A 51 1.40 -22.24 31.81
CA ARG A 51 1.27 -20.86 32.34
C ARG A 51 2.58 -20.26 32.83
N ASP A 52 3.66 -21.04 32.89
CA ASP A 52 4.92 -20.59 33.45
C ASP A 52 5.72 -19.77 32.44
N SER A 53 6.10 -18.56 32.86
CA SER A 53 6.73 -17.50 32.07
C SER A 53 8.18 -17.79 31.63
N SER A 54 8.68 -19.00 31.83
CA SER A 54 10.01 -19.43 31.41
C SER A 54 9.94 -20.56 30.40
N SER A 55 9.10 -20.43 29.38
CA SER A 55 9.18 -21.25 28.18
C SER A 55 10.61 -21.18 27.63
N SER A 56 11.26 -22.33 27.55
CA SER A 56 12.66 -22.44 27.14
C SER A 56 12.86 -21.96 25.70
N SER A 57 14.11 -21.72 25.32
CA SER A 57 14.46 -21.48 23.90
C SER A 57 14.06 -22.66 23.01
N ASP A 58 14.05 -23.86 23.57
CA ASP A 58 13.68 -25.09 22.88
C ASP A 58 12.17 -25.12 22.63
N ASP A 59 11.35 -24.71 23.60
CA ASP A 59 9.90 -24.58 23.45
C ASP A 59 9.51 -23.57 22.37
N LEU A 60 10.23 -22.44 22.30
CA LEU A 60 10.03 -21.45 21.23
C LEU A 60 10.30 -22.03 19.85
N THR A 61 11.41 -22.76 19.72
CA THR A 61 11.81 -23.39 18.46
C THR A 61 10.83 -24.48 18.05
N ALA A 62 10.38 -25.30 19.01
CA ALA A 62 9.38 -26.34 18.78
C ALA A 62 8.03 -25.74 18.33
N VAL A 63 7.54 -24.70 19.01
CA VAL A 63 6.30 -24.02 18.63
C VAL A 63 6.41 -23.42 17.22
N ARG A 64 7.53 -22.75 16.89
CA ARG A 64 7.74 -22.19 15.54
C ARG A 64 7.72 -23.29 14.46
N ASN A 65 8.46 -24.37 14.66
CA ASN A 65 8.56 -25.46 13.68
C ASN A 65 7.23 -26.19 13.47
N HIS A 66 6.52 -26.51 14.55
CA HIS A 66 5.22 -27.16 14.44
C HIS A 66 4.15 -26.24 13.86
N THR A 67 4.16 -24.95 14.22
CA THR A 67 3.27 -23.95 13.62
C THR A 67 3.52 -23.83 12.11
N ASP A 68 4.77 -23.79 11.68
CA ASP A 68 5.13 -23.72 10.25
C ASP A 68 4.60 -24.93 9.48
N GLN A 69 4.80 -26.15 10.01
CA GLN A 69 4.29 -27.39 9.40
C GLN A 69 2.76 -27.41 9.33
N MET A 70 2.08 -27.02 10.41
CA MET A 70 0.62 -26.92 10.45
C MET A 70 0.07 -25.95 9.41
N LEU A 71 0.66 -24.76 9.30
CA LEU A 71 0.17 -23.72 8.42
C LEU A 71 0.50 -23.98 6.95
N CYS A 72 1.60 -24.70 6.65
CA CYS A 72 1.86 -25.22 5.31
C CYS A 72 0.74 -26.17 4.85
N LEU A 73 0.31 -27.10 5.72
CA LEU A 73 -0.80 -28.01 5.42
C LEU A 73 -2.12 -27.25 5.18
N LEU A 74 -2.40 -26.23 5.99
CA LEU A 74 -3.57 -25.36 5.79
C LEU A 74 -3.54 -24.63 4.45
N ALA A 75 -2.37 -24.14 4.02
CA ALA A 75 -2.25 -23.41 2.75
C ALA A 75 -2.46 -24.32 1.53
N GLU A 76 -2.03 -25.57 1.60
CA GLU A 76 -2.23 -26.55 0.52
C GLU A 76 -3.66 -27.12 0.50
N GLU A 77 -4.41 -26.99 1.60
CA GLU A 77 -5.76 -27.55 1.73
C GLU A 77 -6.74 -26.95 0.72
N ARG A 78 -7.33 -27.82 -0.10
CA ARG A 78 -8.43 -27.48 -1.01
C ARG A 78 -9.78 -27.54 -0.30
N PRO A 79 -10.75 -26.72 -0.72
CA PRO A 79 -12.11 -26.83 -0.21
C PRO A 79 -12.69 -28.22 -0.53
N GLY A 80 -13.63 -28.69 0.30
CA GLY A 80 -14.25 -30.00 0.10
C GLY A 80 -15.07 -30.08 -1.18
N GLU A 81 -15.31 -31.29 -1.67
CA GLU A 81 -16.03 -31.51 -2.93
C GLU A 81 -17.50 -31.08 -2.80
N CYS A 82 -17.98 -30.26 -3.76
CA CYS A 82 -19.39 -29.89 -3.83
C CYS A 82 -20.25 -31.10 -4.21
N GLU A 83 -21.09 -31.58 -3.29
CA GLU A 83 -22.19 -32.47 -3.65
C GLU A 83 -23.31 -31.66 -4.35
N GLY A 84 -23.18 -31.50 -5.67
CA GLY A 84 -24.23 -31.00 -6.56
C GLY A 84 -24.05 -29.57 -7.12
N PRO A 85 -24.69 -29.24 -8.26
CA PRO A 85 -24.58 -27.95 -8.91
C PRO A 85 -25.30 -26.85 -8.10
N GLY A 86 -24.55 -25.85 -7.63
CA GLY A 86 -25.07 -24.66 -6.96
C GLY A 86 -24.78 -24.55 -5.46
N ASN A 87 -24.19 -25.57 -4.84
CA ASN A 87 -23.78 -25.53 -3.43
C ASN A 87 -22.41 -24.85 -3.26
N VAL A 88 -22.29 -24.02 -2.21
CA VAL A 88 -21.00 -23.47 -1.78
C VAL A 88 -20.13 -24.64 -1.31
N PRO A 89 -18.90 -24.79 -1.80
CA PRO A 89 -18.04 -25.89 -1.39
C PRO A 89 -17.81 -25.83 0.13
N PRO A 90 -17.91 -26.98 0.82
CA PRO A 90 -17.67 -27.02 2.25
C PRO A 90 -16.23 -26.61 2.57
N VAL A 91 -16.08 -26.01 3.75
CA VAL A 91 -14.76 -25.67 4.32
C VAL A 91 -13.96 -26.95 4.49
N GLY A 92 -12.67 -26.91 4.15
CA GLY A 92 -11.77 -28.04 4.35
C GLY A 92 -11.62 -28.40 5.84
N PRO A 93 -11.38 -29.67 6.19
CA PRO A 93 -11.35 -30.13 7.57
C PRO A 93 -10.28 -29.45 8.45
N ILE A 94 -9.11 -29.11 7.89
CA ILE A 94 -8.05 -28.38 8.59
C ILE A 94 -8.51 -26.96 8.87
N LEU A 95 -9.09 -26.26 7.89
CA LEU A 95 -9.62 -24.92 8.09
C LEU A 95 -10.77 -24.92 9.12
N ASP A 96 -11.64 -25.92 9.11
CA ASP A 96 -12.71 -26.07 10.10
C ASP A 96 -12.14 -26.24 11.52
N LEU A 97 -11.11 -27.07 11.68
CA LEU A 97 -10.41 -27.25 12.95
C LEU A 97 -9.67 -25.96 13.39
N VAL A 98 -9.01 -25.27 12.47
CA VAL A 98 -8.33 -23.99 12.74
C VAL A 98 -9.31 -22.93 13.25
N VAL A 99 -10.51 -22.86 12.66
CA VAL A 99 -11.55 -21.91 13.04
C VAL A 99 -12.20 -22.28 14.37
N SER A 100 -12.52 -23.56 14.59
CA SER A 100 -13.18 -24.04 15.82
C SER A 100 -12.27 -23.93 17.04
N GLU A 101 -11.00 -24.32 16.92
CA GLU A 101 -10.01 -24.27 18.01
C GLU A 101 -9.33 -22.90 18.17
N ASN A 102 -9.64 -21.93 17.29
CA ASN A 102 -9.00 -20.61 17.23
C ASN A 102 -7.46 -20.71 17.25
N VAL A 103 -6.92 -21.63 16.45
CA VAL A 103 -5.50 -22.00 16.44
C VAL A 103 -4.60 -20.77 16.30
N LEU A 104 -4.88 -19.92 15.32
CA LEU A 104 -4.08 -18.73 15.03
C LEU A 104 -4.13 -17.70 16.16
N GLU A 105 -5.29 -17.50 16.80
CA GLU A 105 -5.43 -16.59 17.94
C GLU A 105 -4.55 -17.06 19.10
N ARG A 106 -4.61 -18.35 19.43
CA ARG A 106 -3.83 -18.93 20.53
C ARG A 106 -2.32 -18.79 20.28
N VAL A 107 -1.87 -19.05 19.05
CA VAL A 107 -0.46 -18.91 18.65
C VAL A 107 0.00 -17.45 18.71
N VAL A 108 -0.75 -16.52 18.12
CA VAL A 108 -0.39 -15.09 18.12
C VAL A 108 -0.37 -14.53 19.54
N GLN A 109 -1.41 -14.80 20.34
CA GLN A 109 -1.51 -14.35 21.74
C GLN A 109 -0.39 -14.88 22.62
N TRP A 110 0.12 -16.09 22.34
CA TRP A 110 1.25 -16.63 23.10
C TRP A 110 2.56 -15.91 22.80
N HIS A 111 2.82 -15.58 21.51
CA HIS A 111 3.98 -14.77 21.14
C HIS A 111 3.88 -13.35 21.73
N LEU A 112 2.70 -12.73 21.69
CA LEU A 112 2.49 -11.40 22.26
C LEU A 112 2.71 -11.37 23.78
N ARG A 113 2.20 -12.36 24.52
CA ARG A 113 2.36 -12.45 25.99
C ARG A 113 3.80 -12.64 26.44
N ARG A 114 4.64 -13.27 25.62
CA ARG A 114 6.07 -13.49 25.91
C ARG A 114 6.95 -12.28 25.64
N GLY A 115 6.41 -11.24 25.00
CA GLY A 115 7.21 -10.18 24.37
C GLY A 115 7.63 -10.63 22.98
N LEU A 116 6.99 -10.06 21.96
CA LEU A 116 7.20 -10.42 20.56
C LEU A 116 8.59 -9.98 20.10
N ASP A 117 9.55 -10.91 20.09
CA ASP A 117 10.90 -10.67 19.58
C ASP A 117 10.91 -10.50 18.04
N PRO A 118 11.90 -9.82 17.46
CA PRO A 118 11.98 -9.59 16.01
C PRO A 118 11.94 -10.87 15.17
N ASP A 119 12.54 -11.97 15.64
CA ASP A 119 12.52 -13.22 14.87
C ASP A 119 11.12 -13.85 14.89
N SER A 120 10.42 -13.82 16.03
CA SER A 120 9.02 -14.25 16.14
C SER A 120 8.11 -13.39 15.29
N GLN A 121 8.28 -12.06 15.32
CA GLN A 121 7.51 -11.14 14.51
C GLN A 121 7.71 -11.43 13.02
N GLY A 122 8.97 -11.60 12.59
CA GLY A 122 9.30 -11.92 11.21
C GLY A 122 8.73 -13.27 10.76
N ALA A 123 8.75 -14.28 11.62
CA ALA A 123 8.15 -15.58 11.36
C ALA A 123 6.63 -15.47 11.20
N LEU A 124 5.93 -14.80 12.12
CA LEU A 124 4.49 -14.60 12.04
C LEU A 124 4.07 -13.80 10.80
N LEU A 125 4.80 -12.74 10.45
CA LEU A 125 4.55 -11.96 9.23
C LEU A 125 4.65 -12.84 7.97
N LYS A 126 5.71 -13.65 7.87
CA LYS A 126 5.90 -14.59 6.75
C LYS A 126 4.84 -15.69 6.70
N LEU A 127 4.41 -16.19 7.86
CA LEU A 127 3.35 -17.21 7.94
C LEU A 127 2.03 -16.64 7.43
N PHE A 128 1.62 -15.44 7.87
CA PHE A 128 0.42 -14.80 7.35
C PHE A 128 0.53 -14.44 5.87
N GLU A 129 1.72 -14.00 5.42
CA GLU A 129 1.99 -13.75 4.01
C GLU A 129 1.79 -15.02 3.16
N MET A 130 2.34 -16.15 3.61
CA MET A 130 2.18 -17.44 2.97
C MET A 130 0.70 -17.87 2.96
N LEU A 131 0.00 -17.77 4.09
CA LEU A 131 -1.41 -18.13 4.19
C LEU A 131 -2.29 -17.29 3.26
N ILE A 132 -2.09 -15.98 3.18
CA ILE A 132 -2.94 -15.12 2.32
C ILE A 132 -2.55 -15.29 0.84
N GLY A 133 -1.26 -15.49 0.55
CA GLY A 133 -0.74 -15.58 -0.81
C GLY A 133 -0.94 -16.93 -1.49
N GLN A 134 -0.96 -18.03 -0.73
CA GLN A 134 -0.88 -19.40 -1.29
C GLN A 134 -2.09 -20.27 -0.99
N SER A 135 -2.95 -19.90 -0.03
CA SER A 135 -4.09 -20.73 0.34
C SER A 135 -5.10 -20.92 -0.78
N GLN A 136 -5.61 -22.14 -0.90
CA GLN A 136 -6.65 -22.48 -1.88
C GLN A 136 -8.07 -22.11 -1.42
N GLN A 137 -8.21 -21.67 -0.17
CA GLN A 137 -9.48 -21.28 0.47
C GLN A 137 -9.43 -19.80 0.92
N PRO A 138 -10.58 -19.10 0.98
CA PRO A 138 -10.63 -17.67 1.27
C PRO A 138 -10.47 -17.36 2.77
N LEU A 139 -9.28 -17.60 3.33
CA LEU A 139 -9.01 -17.57 4.78
C LEU A 139 -9.43 -16.26 5.47
N LEU A 140 -9.23 -15.11 4.82
CA LEU A 140 -9.58 -13.80 5.39
C LEU A 140 -11.09 -13.55 5.56
N GLN A 141 -11.95 -14.44 5.03
CA GLN A 141 -13.39 -14.41 5.30
C GLN A 141 -13.75 -15.01 6.67
N HIS A 142 -12.80 -15.67 7.33
CA HIS A 142 -13.00 -16.25 8.66
C HIS A 142 -12.46 -15.32 9.74
N LYS A 143 -13.32 -14.94 10.71
CA LYS A 143 -12.92 -14.07 11.83
C LYS A 143 -11.77 -14.64 12.65
N ALA A 144 -11.74 -15.97 12.83
CA ALA A 144 -10.69 -16.69 13.54
C ALA A 144 -9.30 -16.60 12.87
N VAL A 145 -9.23 -16.17 11.60
CA VAL A 145 -7.97 -15.86 10.89
C VAL A 145 -7.71 -14.36 10.88
N LEU A 146 -8.76 -13.57 10.60
CA LEU A 146 -8.66 -12.12 10.45
C LEU A 146 -8.30 -11.40 11.76
N GLN A 147 -8.90 -11.80 12.88
CA GLN A 147 -8.65 -11.14 14.18
C GLN A 147 -7.20 -11.33 14.68
N PRO A 148 -6.61 -12.54 14.67
CA PRO A 148 -5.20 -12.71 15.04
C PRO A 148 -4.25 -11.90 14.15
N LEU A 149 -4.54 -11.84 12.84
CA LEU A 149 -3.78 -11.01 11.90
C LEU A 149 -3.84 -9.53 12.28
N LEU A 150 -5.03 -9.00 12.58
CA LEU A 150 -5.18 -7.62 13.04
C LEU A 150 -4.48 -7.38 14.37
N GLY A 151 -4.47 -8.36 15.28
CA GLY A 151 -3.72 -8.31 16.54
C GLY A 151 -2.20 -8.20 16.30
N LEU A 152 -1.65 -9.01 15.39
CA LEU A 152 -0.24 -8.93 14.98
C LEU A 152 0.09 -7.57 14.35
N LEU A 153 -0.75 -7.09 13.43
CA LEU A 153 -0.57 -5.77 12.82
C LEU A 153 -0.67 -4.66 13.88
N GLY A 154 -1.50 -4.86 14.91
CA GLY A 154 -1.66 -3.92 16.03
C GLY A 154 -0.36 -3.77 16.79
N ALA A 155 0.27 -4.89 17.13
CA ALA A 155 1.59 -4.91 17.76
C ALA A 155 2.67 -4.24 16.88
N CYS A 156 2.59 -4.38 15.56
CA CYS A 156 3.50 -3.69 14.62
C CYS A 156 3.31 -2.17 14.61
N ALA A 157 2.10 -1.68 14.92
CA ALA A 157 1.76 -0.26 14.96
C ALA A 157 2.07 0.41 16.31
N GLU A 158 2.28 -0.38 17.37
CA GLU A 158 2.54 0.15 18.70
C GLU A 158 3.90 0.87 18.77
N PRO A 159 3.99 2.08 19.36
CA PRO A 159 5.25 2.83 19.42
C PRO A 159 6.39 2.14 20.19
N GLN A 160 6.07 1.21 21.09
CA GLN A 160 7.04 0.54 21.96
C GLN A 160 7.58 -0.75 21.36
N LEU A 161 6.73 -1.55 20.71
CA LEU A 161 7.13 -2.76 19.98
C LEU A 161 7.59 -2.42 18.57
N GLY A 162 6.76 -1.69 17.82
CA GLY A 162 6.98 -1.30 16.45
C GLY A 162 7.25 -2.48 15.50
N CYS A 163 7.52 -2.15 14.24
CA CYS A 163 8.13 -3.07 13.29
C CYS A 163 9.59 -2.64 13.09
N PRO A 164 10.58 -3.50 13.34
CA PRO A 164 11.97 -3.15 13.11
C PRO A 164 12.22 -2.93 11.60
N PRO A 165 13.19 -2.07 11.22
CA PRO A 165 13.49 -1.75 9.82
C PRO A 165 13.76 -2.98 8.93
N SER A 166 14.33 -4.04 9.50
CA SER A 166 14.61 -5.31 8.81
C SER A 166 13.35 -6.05 8.35
N LEU A 167 12.21 -5.83 9.00
CA LEU A 167 10.95 -6.51 8.73
C LEU A 167 9.94 -5.66 7.92
N GLU A 168 10.25 -4.40 7.66
CA GLU A 168 9.35 -3.49 6.95
C GLU A 168 8.94 -4.02 5.57
N ASN A 169 9.85 -4.67 4.84
CA ASN A 169 9.54 -5.28 3.55
C ASN A 169 8.48 -6.37 3.69
N SER A 170 8.61 -7.26 4.70
CA SER A 170 7.64 -8.32 4.96
C SER A 170 6.30 -7.73 5.39
N LEU A 171 6.30 -6.69 6.23
CA LEU A 171 5.08 -6.01 6.66
C LEU A 171 4.35 -5.37 5.47
N VAL A 172 5.04 -4.59 4.64
CA VAL A 172 4.44 -3.92 3.47
C VAL A 172 3.94 -4.95 2.44
N LEU A 173 4.64 -6.07 2.28
CA LEU A 173 4.20 -7.17 1.42
C LEU A 173 2.91 -7.82 1.93
N LEU A 174 2.84 -8.13 3.23
CA LEU A 174 1.63 -8.65 3.86
C LEU A 174 0.45 -7.65 3.72
N LEU A 175 0.68 -6.38 4.01
CA LEU A 175 -0.34 -5.32 3.86
C LEU A 175 -0.84 -5.23 2.42
N ASN A 176 0.05 -5.34 1.44
CA ASN A 176 -0.32 -5.35 0.02
C ASN A 176 -1.22 -6.56 -0.33
N GLN A 177 -0.89 -7.76 0.15
CA GLN A 177 -1.70 -8.96 -0.08
C GLN A 177 -3.09 -8.86 0.57
N ILE A 178 -3.19 -8.23 1.74
CA ILE A 178 -4.47 -7.94 2.39
C ILE A 178 -5.28 -6.98 1.50
N CYS A 179 -4.68 -5.89 1.01
CA CYS A 179 -5.34 -4.95 0.09
C CYS A 179 -5.82 -5.63 -1.21
N VAL A 180 -5.02 -6.54 -1.78
CA VAL A 180 -5.43 -7.35 -2.94
C VAL A 180 -6.64 -8.21 -2.61
N SER A 181 -6.65 -8.86 -1.44
CA SER A 181 -7.76 -9.71 -1.01
C SER A 181 -9.04 -8.90 -0.78
N MET A 182 -8.93 -7.72 -0.16
CA MET A 182 -10.05 -6.79 0.03
C MET A 182 -10.64 -6.31 -1.29
N ALA A 183 -9.79 -5.98 -2.27
CA ALA A 183 -10.23 -5.52 -3.58
C ALA A 183 -10.92 -6.63 -4.40
N ARG A 184 -10.51 -7.89 -4.20
CA ARG A 184 -11.10 -9.07 -4.88
C ARG A 184 -12.39 -9.55 -4.23
N ALA A 185 -12.51 -9.46 -2.91
CA ALA A 185 -13.61 -10.03 -2.14
C ALA A 185 -14.25 -8.99 -1.19
N PRO A 186 -15.41 -8.40 -1.56
CA PRO A 186 -16.10 -7.41 -0.74
C PRO A 186 -16.44 -7.88 0.68
N ALA A 187 -16.65 -9.19 0.87
CA ALA A 187 -16.92 -9.78 2.18
C ALA A 187 -15.76 -9.56 3.18
N VAL A 188 -14.51 -9.58 2.73
CA VAL A 188 -13.34 -9.32 3.59
C VAL A 188 -13.36 -7.88 4.09
N LEU A 189 -13.68 -6.94 3.20
CA LEU A 189 -13.82 -5.53 3.56
C LEU A 189 -14.93 -5.31 4.58
N GLU A 190 -16.10 -5.91 4.40
CA GLU A 190 -17.20 -5.83 5.37
C GLU A 190 -16.79 -6.39 6.74
N LEU A 191 -16.08 -7.52 6.77
CA LEU A 191 -15.59 -8.11 8.01
C LEU A 191 -14.59 -7.19 8.70
N LEU A 192 -13.65 -6.61 7.97
CA LEU A 192 -12.68 -5.63 8.50
C LEU A 192 -13.38 -4.45 9.18
N PHE A 193 -14.42 -3.88 8.55
CA PHE A 193 -15.20 -2.80 9.15
C PHE A 193 -15.99 -3.24 10.39
N ARG A 194 -16.45 -4.49 10.45
CA ARG A 194 -17.21 -5.05 11.59
C ARG A 194 -16.31 -5.47 12.76
N THR A 195 -15.05 -5.82 12.51
CA THR A 195 -14.13 -6.30 13.55
C THR A 195 -13.48 -5.19 14.38
N VAL A 196 -13.59 -3.92 13.97
CA VAL A 196 -13.08 -2.79 14.75
C VAL A 196 -13.98 -2.60 16.01
N PRO A 197 -13.45 -2.72 17.24
CA PRO A 197 -14.24 -2.55 18.46
C PRO A 197 -14.78 -1.13 18.58
N ALA A 198 -16.06 -0.98 18.88
CA ALA A 198 -16.77 0.30 19.02
C ALA A 198 -16.22 1.27 20.10
N GLN A 199 -15.22 0.88 20.89
CA GLN A 199 -14.59 1.72 21.92
C GLN A 199 -13.36 2.49 21.45
N GLN A 200 -12.79 2.11 20.30
CA GLN A 200 -11.89 2.96 19.53
C GLN A 200 -12.79 3.53 18.42
N GLY A 201 -12.75 4.84 18.18
CA GLY A 201 -13.68 5.49 17.25
C GLY A 201 -13.76 4.80 15.86
N PRO A 202 -14.72 5.18 15.00
CA PRO A 202 -15.06 4.49 13.75
C PRO A 202 -13.95 4.46 12.65
N THR A 203 -12.67 4.56 12.99
CA THR A 203 -11.70 5.27 12.15
C THR A 203 -10.28 4.71 12.07
N ASN A 204 -10.01 3.44 12.37
CA ASN A 204 -8.67 2.89 12.10
C ASN A 204 -8.77 1.60 11.30
N LEU A 205 -8.86 1.74 9.96
CA LEU A 205 -8.31 0.69 9.11
C LEU A 205 -6.80 0.67 9.36
N LEU A 206 -6.39 -0.10 10.37
CA LEU A 206 -5.00 -0.24 10.81
C LEU A 206 -4.02 -0.46 9.64
N ILE A 207 -4.47 -1.23 8.65
CA ILE A 207 -3.77 -1.50 7.39
C ILE A 207 -3.37 -0.19 6.69
N PHE A 208 -4.28 0.77 6.65
CA PHE A 208 -4.07 2.06 6.01
C PHE A 208 -3.07 2.91 6.77
N SER A 209 -3.23 3.03 8.09
CA SER A 209 -2.30 3.78 8.95
C SER A 209 -0.88 3.23 8.90
N LEU A 210 -0.73 1.90 8.79
CA LEU A 210 0.56 1.24 8.64
C LEU A 210 1.22 1.48 7.27
N LEU A 211 0.46 1.71 6.21
CA LEU A 211 1.01 1.96 4.87
C LEU A 211 1.45 3.42 4.67
N VAL A 212 0.81 4.37 5.34
CA VAL A 212 1.06 5.81 5.17
C VAL A 212 2.55 6.22 5.34
N PRO A 213 3.29 5.73 6.35
CA PRO A 213 4.71 6.08 6.53
C PRO A 213 5.61 5.69 5.34
N PHE A 214 5.18 4.76 4.48
CA PHE A 214 5.98 4.25 3.36
C PHE A 214 5.72 4.97 2.03
N ILE A 215 4.68 5.81 1.93
CA ILE A 215 4.21 6.40 0.66
C ILE A 215 5.32 7.15 -0.08
N HIS A 216 6.06 7.99 0.64
CA HIS A 216 7.09 8.87 0.07
C HIS A 216 8.49 8.24 0.10
N ARG A 217 8.62 6.97 0.51
CA ARG A 217 9.91 6.27 0.50
C ARG A 217 10.29 5.85 -0.92
N ASP A 218 11.60 5.80 -1.14
CA ASP A 218 12.19 5.32 -2.38
C ASP A 218 12.19 3.78 -2.46
N GLY A 219 12.44 3.28 -3.67
CA GLY A 219 12.66 1.87 -3.93
C GLY A 219 11.41 1.01 -3.91
N ALA A 220 11.62 -0.30 -3.83
CA ALA A 220 10.57 -1.30 -3.94
C ALA A 220 9.52 -1.18 -2.82
N ILE A 221 9.95 -0.85 -1.59
CA ILE A 221 9.05 -0.76 -0.44
C ILE A 221 8.03 0.37 -0.59
N GLY A 222 8.48 1.58 -0.96
CA GLY A 222 7.57 2.70 -1.18
C GLY A 222 6.67 2.46 -2.38
N GLN A 223 7.21 1.83 -3.43
CA GLN A 223 6.42 1.44 -4.60
C GLN A 223 5.29 0.48 -4.23
N GLN A 224 5.60 -0.55 -3.44
CA GLN A 224 4.63 -1.54 -3.02
C GLN A 224 3.56 -0.97 -2.07
N ALA A 225 3.94 -0.03 -1.21
CA ALA A 225 3.00 0.70 -0.37
C ALA A 225 2.03 1.54 -1.21
N ARG A 226 2.54 2.25 -2.24
CA ARG A 226 1.71 2.99 -3.20
C ARG A 226 0.77 2.05 -3.97
N ASP A 227 1.27 0.91 -4.46
CA ASP A 227 0.44 -0.11 -5.14
C ASP A 227 -0.69 -0.61 -4.22
N ALA A 228 -0.40 -0.89 -2.94
CA ALA A 228 -1.40 -1.32 -1.96
C ALA A 228 -2.48 -0.26 -1.72
N LEU A 229 -2.06 1.00 -1.54
CA LEU A 229 -2.96 2.12 -1.31
C LEU A 229 -3.83 2.43 -2.54
N LEU A 230 -3.31 2.25 -3.76
CA LEU A 230 -4.13 2.38 -4.98
C LEU A 230 -5.28 1.37 -5.02
N LEU A 231 -5.08 0.15 -4.51
CA LEU A 231 -6.16 -0.84 -4.41
C LEU A 231 -7.25 -0.39 -3.43
N VAL A 232 -6.85 0.20 -2.29
CA VAL A 232 -7.80 0.80 -1.33
C VAL A 232 -8.57 1.96 -1.97
N MET A 233 -7.87 2.83 -2.71
CA MET A 233 -8.48 3.95 -3.42
C MET A 233 -9.44 3.47 -4.51
N ALA A 234 -9.08 2.46 -5.29
CA ALA A 234 -9.97 1.85 -6.28
C ALA A 234 -11.21 1.22 -5.63
N THR A 235 -11.04 0.57 -4.47
CA THR A 235 -12.15 0.01 -3.69
C THR A 235 -13.12 1.11 -3.22
N SER A 236 -12.61 2.31 -2.88
CA SER A 236 -13.45 3.45 -2.50
C SER A 236 -14.42 3.88 -3.60
N ALA A 237 -14.04 3.72 -4.89
CA ALA A 237 -14.90 4.12 -6.00
C ALA A 237 -16.21 3.31 -6.05
N SER A 238 -16.20 2.09 -5.51
CA SER A 238 -17.38 1.21 -5.46
C SER A 238 -17.98 1.08 -4.06
N ASN A 239 -17.37 1.67 -3.03
CA ASN A 239 -17.80 1.53 -1.64
C ASN A 239 -17.75 2.88 -0.91
N GLN A 240 -18.94 3.44 -0.66
CA GLN A 240 -19.11 4.74 0.00
C GLN A 240 -18.53 4.76 1.42
N ASN A 241 -18.59 3.66 2.17
CA ASN A 241 -18.06 3.62 3.54
C ASN A 241 -16.54 3.77 3.55
N VAL A 242 -15.85 3.15 2.59
CA VAL A 242 -14.40 3.34 2.40
C VAL A 242 -14.10 4.78 1.99
N ALA A 243 -14.89 5.36 1.09
CA ALA A 243 -14.71 6.74 0.66
C ALA A 243 -14.88 7.74 1.82
N CYS A 244 -15.95 7.61 2.61
CA CYS A 244 -16.17 8.42 3.82
C CYS A 244 -15.07 8.20 4.85
N TYR A 245 -14.63 6.95 5.05
CA TYR A 245 -13.50 6.66 5.93
C TYR A 245 -12.22 7.40 5.51
N ILE A 246 -11.83 7.29 4.24
CA ILE A 246 -10.63 7.97 3.74
C ILE A 246 -10.77 9.49 3.90
N ALA A 247 -11.94 10.05 3.59
CA ALA A 247 -12.12 11.49 3.56
C ALA A 247 -12.24 12.14 4.94
N GLU A 248 -12.97 11.51 5.86
CA GLU A 248 -13.34 12.11 7.16
C GLU A 248 -12.48 11.59 8.31
N ASN A 249 -11.98 10.37 8.18
CA ASN A 249 -11.44 9.60 9.29
C ASN A 249 -9.96 9.21 9.08
N SER A 250 -9.37 9.67 7.97
CA SER A 250 -7.96 9.45 7.65
C SER A 250 -7.26 10.77 7.31
N TYR A 251 -5.95 10.83 7.54
CA TYR A 251 -5.11 11.97 7.15
C TYR A 251 -4.44 11.79 5.79
N PHE A 252 -4.97 10.93 4.92
CA PHE A 252 -4.31 10.55 3.67
C PHE A 252 -4.05 11.72 2.72
N CYS A 253 -5.11 12.44 2.33
CA CYS A 253 -5.01 13.56 1.40
C CYS A 253 -4.10 14.68 1.93
N PRO A 254 -4.20 15.08 3.23
CA PRO A 254 -3.22 15.97 3.85
C PRO A 254 -1.78 15.45 3.74
N VAL A 255 -1.51 14.18 4.08
CA VAL A 255 -0.15 13.60 4.07
C VAL A 255 0.45 13.56 2.66
N LEU A 256 -0.36 13.37 1.63
CA LEU A 256 0.11 13.46 0.25
C LEU A 256 0.52 14.87 -0.12
N ALA A 257 -0.33 15.86 0.15
CA ALA A 257 -0.03 17.24 -0.19
C ALA A 257 1.17 17.79 0.60
N THR A 258 1.25 17.52 1.91
CA THR A 258 2.39 17.94 2.73
C THR A 258 3.68 17.21 2.32
N GLY A 259 3.57 15.95 1.90
CA GLY A 259 4.67 15.20 1.33
C GLY A 259 5.23 15.82 0.06
N LEU A 260 4.38 16.27 -0.87
CA LEU A 260 4.81 17.02 -2.06
C LEU A 260 5.58 18.29 -1.67
N SER A 261 5.10 19.03 -0.68
CA SER A 261 5.77 20.23 -0.15
C SER A 261 7.14 19.93 0.46
N ALA A 262 7.26 18.85 1.22
CA ALA A 262 8.53 18.40 1.79
C ALA A 262 9.51 17.95 0.69
N LEU A 263 9.06 17.12 -0.25
CA LEU A 263 9.86 16.63 -1.36
C LEU A 263 10.34 17.79 -2.26
N TYR A 264 9.48 18.78 -2.52
CA TYR A 264 9.84 19.98 -3.28
C TYR A 264 10.99 20.75 -2.61
N SER A 265 10.95 20.85 -1.28
CA SER A 265 12.00 21.54 -0.51
C SER A 265 13.37 20.86 -0.62
N SER A 266 13.40 19.56 -0.97
CA SER A 266 14.62 18.78 -1.21
C SER A 266 15.10 18.84 -2.67
N LEU A 267 14.39 19.53 -3.57
CA LEU A 267 14.81 19.64 -4.96
C LEU A 267 16.02 20.57 -5.13
N PRO A 268 16.91 20.30 -6.11
CA PRO A 268 17.99 21.21 -6.45
C PRO A 268 17.45 22.60 -6.78
N ARG A 269 18.05 23.63 -6.19
CA ARG A 269 17.64 25.03 -6.43
C ARG A 269 18.27 25.65 -7.68
N LYS A 270 19.16 24.91 -8.33
CA LYS A 270 19.86 25.31 -9.54
C LYS A 270 19.90 24.11 -10.48
N ILE A 271 19.56 24.35 -11.73
CA ILE A 271 19.61 23.35 -12.81
C ILE A 271 20.71 23.77 -13.77
N GLU A 272 21.57 22.82 -14.14
CA GLU A 272 22.57 23.05 -15.18
C GLU A 272 21.90 23.04 -16.56
N VAL A 273 21.95 24.19 -17.24
CA VAL A 273 21.41 24.35 -18.60
C VAL A 273 22.48 23.88 -19.58
N ARG A 274 22.20 22.78 -20.30
CA ARG A 274 23.15 22.15 -21.23
C ARG A 274 23.03 22.73 -22.64
N GLY A 275 23.42 23.99 -22.79
CA GLY A 275 23.44 24.69 -24.09
C GLY A 275 22.14 25.43 -24.43
N ASP A 276 22.13 26.06 -25.61
CA ASP A 276 21.09 27.02 -26.02
C ASP A 276 19.76 26.35 -26.46
N ASP A 277 19.77 25.05 -26.76
CA ASP A 277 18.58 24.29 -27.17
C ASP A 277 17.78 23.71 -25.98
N TRP A 278 18.25 23.93 -24.74
CA TRP A 278 17.62 23.39 -23.56
C TRP A 278 16.41 24.24 -23.12
N HIS A 279 15.22 23.69 -23.31
CA HIS A 279 13.94 24.36 -23.03
C HIS A 279 13.12 23.69 -21.92
N ALA A 280 13.40 22.42 -21.60
CA ALA A 280 12.61 21.66 -20.65
C ALA A 280 13.41 20.52 -20.02
N LEU A 281 13.09 20.17 -18.78
CA LEU A 281 13.60 18.95 -18.14
C LEU A 281 13.01 17.71 -18.81
N ARG A 282 13.85 16.92 -19.48
CA ARG A 282 13.51 15.62 -20.03
C ARG A 282 13.81 14.52 -19.02
N ARG A 283 13.28 13.32 -19.29
CA ARG A 283 13.48 12.16 -18.42
C ARG A 283 14.96 11.86 -18.19
N GLU A 284 15.80 11.92 -19.23
CA GLU A 284 17.25 11.73 -19.08
C GLU A 284 17.92 12.72 -18.12
N ASP A 285 17.39 13.94 -18.00
CA ASP A 285 18.00 15.00 -17.20
C ASP A 285 17.81 14.79 -15.69
N TRP A 286 16.67 14.21 -15.29
CA TRP A 286 16.30 14.10 -13.87
C TRP A 286 16.29 12.69 -13.30
N MET A 287 16.35 11.64 -14.14
CA MET A 287 16.37 10.26 -13.64
C MET A 287 17.58 9.96 -12.74
N GLY A 288 18.68 10.69 -12.87
CA GLY A 288 19.85 10.59 -11.99
C GLY A 288 19.76 11.43 -10.71
N VAL A 289 18.70 12.23 -10.53
CA VAL A 289 18.51 13.13 -9.39
C VAL A 289 17.49 12.51 -8.43
N SER A 290 17.97 11.82 -7.39
CA SER A 290 17.11 11.04 -6.48
C SER A 290 15.95 11.83 -5.87
N SER A 291 16.17 13.09 -5.45
CA SER A 291 15.10 13.92 -4.87
C SER A 291 14.01 14.27 -5.88
N LEU A 292 14.38 14.46 -7.16
CA LEU A 292 13.41 14.72 -8.22
C LEU A 292 12.68 13.44 -8.64
N VAL A 293 13.35 12.29 -8.67
CA VAL A 293 12.69 10.99 -8.85
C VAL A 293 11.63 10.74 -7.77
N LEU A 294 11.97 11.00 -6.50
CA LEU A 294 11.03 10.89 -5.38
C LEU A 294 9.83 11.82 -5.52
N PHE A 295 10.06 13.09 -5.88
CA PHE A 295 8.98 14.04 -6.14
C PHE A 295 8.07 13.55 -7.27
N MET A 296 8.64 13.14 -8.40
CA MET A 296 7.87 12.66 -9.55
C MET A 296 7.06 11.41 -9.22
N ASN A 297 7.61 10.46 -8.47
CA ASN A 297 6.87 9.29 -8.00
C ASN A 297 5.66 9.68 -7.12
N SER A 298 5.80 10.69 -6.27
CA SER A 298 4.73 11.18 -5.39
C SER A 298 3.66 11.94 -6.17
N LEU A 299 4.05 12.74 -7.17
CA LEU A 299 3.11 13.43 -8.07
C LEU A 299 2.35 12.44 -8.96
N GLU A 300 3.04 11.46 -9.56
CA GLU A 300 2.42 10.38 -10.32
C GLU A 300 1.44 9.58 -9.46
N PHE A 301 1.76 9.35 -8.19
CA PHE A 301 0.86 8.70 -7.25
C PHE A 301 -0.41 9.54 -7.00
N CYS A 302 -0.28 10.85 -6.77
CA CYS A 302 -1.44 11.74 -6.64
C CYS A 302 -2.34 11.68 -7.88
N ASN A 303 -1.73 11.68 -9.06
CA ASN A 303 -2.43 11.53 -10.34
C ASN A 303 -3.19 10.18 -10.39
N ALA A 304 -2.54 9.06 -10.07
CA ALA A 304 -3.17 7.75 -10.05
C ALA A 304 -4.31 7.63 -9.02
N VAL A 305 -4.15 8.21 -7.82
CA VAL A 305 -5.21 8.24 -6.81
C VAL A 305 -6.43 9.00 -7.33
N ILE A 306 -6.24 10.18 -7.92
CA ILE A 306 -7.32 11.00 -8.49
C ILE A 306 -8.10 10.22 -9.56
N GLN A 307 -7.39 9.44 -10.38
CA GLN A 307 -7.98 8.62 -11.43
C GLN A 307 -8.93 7.55 -10.90
N VAL A 308 -8.48 6.78 -9.90
CA VAL A 308 -9.17 5.55 -9.47
C VAL A 308 -10.10 5.72 -8.27
N SER A 309 -10.01 6.85 -7.56
CA SER A 309 -10.75 7.05 -6.30
C SER A 309 -12.17 7.58 -6.47
N HIS A 310 -12.95 7.41 -5.41
CA HIS A 310 -14.27 8.02 -5.24
C HIS A 310 -14.21 9.55 -5.40
N PRO A 311 -15.23 10.20 -6.02
CA PRO A 311 -15.24 11.66 -6.20
C PRO A 311 -15.00 12.49 -4.93
N LEU A 312 -15.46 12.02 -3.77
CA LEU A 312 -15.23 12.66 -2.47
C LEU A 312 -13.74 12.75 -2.12
N VAL A 313 -13.01 11.64 -2.26
CA VAL A 313 -11.57 11.58 -2.00
C VAL A 313 -10.82 12.40 -3.04
N ARG A 314 -11.25 12.32 -4.30
CA ARG A 314 -10.68 13.09 -5.41
C ARG A 314 -10.74 14.59 -5.18
N SER A 315 -11.92 15.13 -4.84
CA SER A 315 -12.09 16.57 -4.61
C SER A 315 -11.22 17.03 -3.44
N GLN A 316 -11.19 16.25 -2.36
CA GLN A 316 -10.39 16.57 -1.19
C GLN A 316 -8.88 16.57 -1.49
N LEU A 317 -8.38 15.56 -2.21
CA LEU A 317 -6.97 15.51 -2.60
C LEU A 317 -6.57 16.69 -3.49
N VAL A 318 -7.41 17.03 -4.47
CA VAL A 318 -7.21 18.20 -5.33
C VAL A 318 -7.14 19.49 -4.49
N ASP A 319 -8.06 19.67 -3.55
CA ASP A 319 -8.08 20.85 -2.69
C ASP A 319 -6.83 20.94 -1.79
N TYR A 320 -6.37 19.81 -1.25
CA TYR A 320 -5.13 19.78 -0.48
C TYR A 320 -3.88 20.02 -1.34
N VAL A 321 -3.81 19.50 -2.57
CA VAL A 321 -2.70 19.83 -3.47
C VAL A 321 -2.69 21.32 -3.80
N HIS A 322 -3.84 21.93 -4.06
CA HIS A 322 -3.93 23.37 -4.30
C HIS A 322 -3.48 24.20 -3.10
N ASN A 323 -4.11 23.97 -1.95
CA ASN A 323 -3.96 24.82 -0.77
C ASN A 323 -2.75 24.46 0.10
N GLY A 324 -2.25 23.22 0.00
CA GLY A 324 -1.13 22.69 0.79
C GLY A 324 0.20 22.64 0.04
N PHE A 325 0.19 22.63 -1.29
CA PHE A 325 1.41 22.60 -2.10
C PHE A 325 1.51 23.76 -3.09
N LEU A 326 0.55 23.91 -4.01
CA LEU A 326 0.68 24.90 -5.10
C LEU A 326 0.75 26.34 -4.58
N VAL A 327 -0.24 26.76 -3.80
CA VAL A 327 -0.30 28.11 -3.24
C VAL A 327 0.86 28.39 -2.28
N PRO A 328 1.11 27.60 -1.22
CA PRO A 328 2.10 27.95 -0.21
C PRO A 328 3.55 27.65 -0.61
N VAL A 329 3.81 26.75 -1.55
CA VAL A 329 5.17 26.34 -1.93
C VAL A 329 5.52 26.81 -3.32
N MET A 330 4.73 26.44 -4.33
CA MET A 330 5.04 26.79 -5.72
C MET A 330 4.88 28.29 -5.99
N GLY A 331 3.84 28.92 -5.44
CA GLY A 331 3.59 30.37 -5.59
C GLY A 331 4.79 31.23 -5.20
N PRO A 332 5.29 31.15 -3.95
CA PRO A 332 6.48 31.86 -3.53
C PRO A 332 7.75 31.40 -4.26
N ALA A 333 7.87 30.11 -4.60
CA ALA A 333 9.05 29.60 -5.30
C ALA A 333 9.21 30.18 -6.71
N LEU A 334 8.11 30.53 -7.36
CA LEU A 334 8.14 31.21 -8.65
C LEU A 334 8.57 32.66 -8.48
N HIS A 335 8.28 33.35 -7.37
CA HIS A 335 8.58 34.78 -7.18
C HIS A 335 9.87 35.10 -6.41
N LYS A 336 10.78 34.14 -6.31
CA LYS A 336 12.04 34.36 -5.58
C LYS A 336 12.96 35.36 -6.26
N SER A 337 13.86 35.98 -5.50
CA SER A 337 14.80 37.00 -6.00
C SER A 337 15.99 36.46 -6.80
N SER A 338 16.32 35.17 -6.66
CA SER A 338 17.44 34.55 -7.38
C SER A 338 17.00 34.02 -8.75
N VAL A 339 17.68 34.48 -9.81
CA VAL A 339 17.45 34.03 -11.19
C VAL A 339 17.63 32.51 -11.32
N ASP A 340 18.65 31.92 -10.69
CA ASP A 340 18.88 30.47 -10.74
C ASP A 340 17.73 29.69 -10.09
N GLU A 341 17.18 30.20 -8.97
CA GLU A 341 16.06 29.56 -8.29
C GLU A 341 14.75 29.72 -9.07
N MET A 342 14.55 30.87 -9.73
CA MET A 342 13.42 31.09 -10.64
C MET A 342 13.48 30.19 -11.88
N ILE A 343 14.67 29.97 -12.46
CA ILE A 343 14.84 29.02 -13.57
C ILE A 343 14.46 27.62 -13.10
N ALA A 344 14.96 27.20 -11.93
CA ALA A 344 14.67 25.87 -11.39
C ALA A 344 13.16 25.68 -11.12
N SER A 345 12.52 26.63 -10.43
CA SER A 345 11.08 26.52 -10.12
C SER A 345 10.19 26.56 -11.36
N THR A 346 10.56 27.35 -12.38
CA THR A 346 9.83 27.39 -13.66
C THR A 346 9.97 26.06 -14.41
N ALA A 347 11.18 25.51 -14.50
CA ALA A 347 11.42 24.21 -15.15
C ALA A 347 10.70 23.05 -14.42
N TYR A 348 10.61 23.11 -13.09
CA TYR A 348 9.83 22.15 -12.31
C TYR A 348 8.33 22.29 -12.55
N LEU A 349 7.78 23.51 -12.58
CA LEU A 349 6.37 23.73 -12.90
C LEU A 349 6.01 23.14 -14.28
N ASP A 350 6.82 23.41 -15.30
CA ASP A 350 6.66 22.83 -16.64
C ASP A 350 6.71 21.29 -16.60
N LEU A 351 7.72 20.71 -15.96
CA LEU A 351 7.83 19.25 -15.81
C LEU A 351 6.59 18.66 -15.15
N PHE A 352 6.08 19.28 -14.09
CA PHE A 352 4.90 18.81 -13.37
C PHE A 352 3.67 18.86 -14.27
N LEU A 353 3.42 19.99 -14.95
CA LEU A 353 2.32 20.15 -15.90
C LEU A 353 2.35 19.08 -17.00
N ARG A 354 3.51 18.85 -17.62
CA ARG A 354 3.69 17.85 -18.68
C ARG A 354 3.51 16.41 -18.19
N SER A 355 3.72 16.17 -16.89
CA SER A 355 3.59 14.82 -16.30
C SER A 355 2.16 14.46 -15.88
N ILE A 356 1.30 15.46 -15.65
CA ILE A 356 -0.07 15.24 -15.19
C ILE A 356 -0.95 14.77 -16.36
N THR A 357 -1.68 13.68 -16.13
CA THR A 357 -2.60 13.10 -17.12
C THR A 357 -4.07 13.22 -16.69
N GLU A 358 -4.33 13.31 -15.39
CA GLU A 358 -5.69 13.42 -14.86
C GLU A 358 -6.23 14.85 -14.94
N THR A 359 -7.43 14.97 -15.53
CA THR A 359 -8.05 16.27 -15.81
C THR A 359 -8.32 17.08 -14.55
N ALA A 360 -8.69 16.45 -13.44
CA ALA A 360 -8.96 17.16 -12.19
C ALA A 360 -7.68 17.81 -11.62
N LEU A 361 -6.57 17.08 -11.62
CA LEU A 361 -5.28 17.61 -11.18
C LEU A 361 -4.77 18.69 -12.14
N LEU A 362 -4.88 18.49 -13.45
CA LEU A 362 -4.49 19.48 -14.44
C LEU A 362 -5.29 20.78 -14.29
N LYS A 363 -6.62 20.70 -14.12
CA LYS A 363 -7.48 21.86 -13.84
C LYS A 363 -7.04 22.61 -12.58
N THR A 364 -6.51 21.89 -11.59
CA THR A 364 -6.01 22.48 -10.34
C THR A 364 -4.74 23.29 -10.57
N PHE A 365 -3.79 22.76 -11.33
CA PHE A 365 -2.59 23.50 -11.74
C PHE A 365 -2.92 24.69 -12.64
N LEU A 366 -3.82 24.52 -13.61
CA LEU A 366 -4.26 25.61 -14.48
C LEU A 366 -5.00 26.71 -13.69
N ARG A 367 -5.86 26.33 -12.74
CA ARG A 367 -6.51 27.28 -11.82
C ARG A 367 -5.46 28.06 -11.03
N PHE A 368 -4.44 27.39 -10.49
CA PHE A 368 -3.35 28.06 -9.80
C PHE A 368 -2.64 29.07 -10.73
N ILE A 369 -2.27 28.66 -11.95
CA ILE A 369 -1.55 29.53 -12.90
C ILE A 369 -2.38 30.77 -13.31
N LEU A 370 -3.67 30.56 -13.57
CA LEU A 370 -4.55 31.60 -14.12
C LEU A 370 -5.17 32.51 -13.05
N MET A 371 -5.35 32.01 -11.82
CA MET A 371 -6.14 32.70 -10.79
C MET A 371 -5.35 33.06 -9.54
N HIS A 372 -4.26 32.37 -9.22
CA HIS A 372 -3.44 32.72 -8.06
C HIS A 372 -2.68 34.02 -8.36
N ARG A 373 -2.68 34.93 -7.38
CA ARG A 373 -2.01 36.23 -7.48
C ARG A 373 -0.93 36.37 -6.43
N HIS A 374 0.21 36.90 -6.84
CA HIS A 374 1.29 37.35 -5.99
C HIS A 374 1.55 38.82 -6.32
N ASP A 375 1.49 39.71 -5.32
CA ASP A 375 1.64 41.16 -5.52
C ASP A 375 0.73 41.77 -6.62
N ASN A 376 -0.49 41.21 -6.77
CA ASN A 376 -1.54 41.52 -7.76
C ASN A 376 -1.36 40.96 -9.17
N ASP A 377 -0.18 40.44 -9.51
CA ASP A 377 0.06 39.77 -10.78
C ASP A 377 -0.31 38.29 -10.69
N THR A 378 -0.91 37.75 -11.76
CA THR A 378 -1.12 36.31 -11.84
C THR A 378 0.19 35.59 -12.16
N ILE A 379 0.28 34.31 -11.82
CA ILE A 379 1.43 33.48 -12.21
C ILE A 379 1.62 33.51 -13.74
N LEU A 380 0.53 33.52 -14.51
CA LEU A 380 0.59 33.68 -15.97
C LEU A 380 1.28 34.99 -16.38
N ASP A 381 0.92 36.13 -15.76
CA ASP A 381 1.56 37.42 -16.06
C ASP A 381 3.07 37.38 -15.75
N THR A 382 3.45 36.74 -14.64
CA THR A 382 4.86 36.52 -14.28
C THR A 382 5.60 35.67 -15.31
N LEU A 383 4.95 34.64 -15.88
CA LEU A 383 5.56 33.81 -16.92
C LEU A 383 5.67 34.57 -18.26
N LEU A 384 4.64 35.32 -18.65
CA LEU A 384 4.64 36.14 -19.86
C LEU A 384 5.75 37.22 -19.83
N THR A 385 5.92 37.88 -18.68
CA THR A 385 7.01 38.85 -18.49
C THR A 385 8.39 38.21 -18.62
N ARG A 386 8.57 36.97 -18.14
CA ARG A 386 9.84 36.21 -18.32
C ARG A 386 10.10 35.84 -19.76
N ILE A 387 9.08 35.39 -20.51
CA ILE A 387 9.22 35.08 -21.94
C ILE A 387 9.66 36.33 -22.71
N SER A 388 9.14 37.50 -22.34
CA SER A 388 9.54 38.77 -22.98
C SER A 388 10.96 39.24 -22.63
N SER A 389 11.62 38.60 -21.65
CA SER A 389 13.00 38.93 -21.27
C SER A 389 14.02 38.17 -22.13
N ASN A 390 15.08 38.84 -22.62
CA ASN A 390 16.20 38.19 -23.34
C ASN A 390 17.16 37.44 -22.39
N SER A 391 16.61 36.66 -21.45
CA SER A 391 17.37 35.98 -20.40
C SER A 391 17.20 34.46 -20.47
N ARG A 392 18.05 33.71 -19.75
CA ARG A 392 17.93 32.25 -19.61
C ARG A 392 16.57 31.80 -19.03
N LEU A 393 15.82 32.70 -18.39
CA LEU A 393 14.46 32.44 -17.92
C LEU A 393 13.46 32.28 -19.07
N CYS A 394 13.68 32.94 -20.21
CA CYS A 394 12.83 32.79 -21.39
C CYS A 394 12.85 31.34 -21.89
N MET A 395 14.03 30.71 -21.97
CA MET A 395 14.19 29.35 -22.49
C MET A 395 13.36 28.30 -21.73
N VAL A 396 13.20 28.45 -20.41
CA VAL A 396 12.39 27.55 -19.56
C VAL A 396 10.95 27.97 -19.36
N SER A 397 10.58 29.16 -19.83
CA SER A 397 9.20 29.69 -19.70
C SER A 397 8.37 29.48 -20.98
N LEU A 398 9.00 29.06 -22.08
CA LEU A 398 8.38 28.69 -23.36
C LEU A 398 7.74 27.31 -23.28
#